data_AF-A0A136PY37-F1
#
_entry.id   AF-A0A136PY37-F1
#
_cell.length_a   1.000
_cell.length_b   1.000
_cell.length_c   1.000
_cell.angle_alpha   90.00
_cell.angle_beta   90.00
_cell.angle_gamma   90.00
#
_symmetry.space_group_name_H-M   'P 1'
#
loop_
_entity.id
_entity.type
_entity.pdbx_description
1 polymer ?
#
loop_
_entity_poly.entity_id
_entity_poly.type
_entity_poly.pdbx_seq_one_letter_code
_entity_poly.pdbx_strand_id
1 'polypeptide(L)'
;MESLGISHDAFGRLRLAHFVAAEDLEQLRGWEYLDRCWVGEASGFTQWLCLKSDPEVTRSVAIDLVALPEPTLQNMIDTLRLPLRAGLDQQQITTIFGEPIKRQRFVRDRVTLVFRIGPTDPYELGCTVHQEQGLIYFTIHPTPLPD
;
A
#
# COMPACT_ATOMS: atom_id res chain seq x y z
N MET A 1 -19.28 10.51 -7.73
CA MET A 1 -18.19 10.16 -6.80
C MET A 1 -17.49 8.98 -7.41
N GLU A 2 -16.25 9.15 -7.88
CA GLU A 2 -15.47 8.01 -8.37
C GLU A 2 -15.24 7.02 -7.23
N SER A 3 -15.26 5.71 -7.52
CA SER A 3 -14.98 4.69 -6.52
C SER A 3 -13.52 4.79 -6.10
N LEU A 4 -13.26 5.02 -4.80
CA LEU A 4 -11.92 4.97 -4.25
C LEU A 4 -11.38 3.53 -4.37
N GLY A 5 -10.18 3.40 -4.95
CA GLY A 5 -9.52 2.12 -5.16
C GLY A 5 -9.77 1.48 -6.53
N ILE A 6 -8.94 0.48 -6.83
CA ILE A 6 -8.98 -0.39 -8.01
C ILE A 6 -9.75 -1.69 -7.69
N SER A 7 -10.29 -2.42 -8.68
CA SER A 7 -10.94 -3.72 -8.39
C SER A 7 -9.94 -4.76 -7.87
N HIS A 8 -10.40 -5.72 -7.06
CA HIS A 8 -9.52 -6.79 -6.54
C HIS A 8 -8.84 -7.59 -7.66
N ASP A 9 -9.56 -7.83 -8.75
CA ASP A 9 -9.05 -8.52 -9.93
C ASP A 9 -7.91 -7.73 -10.59
N ALA A 10 -8.10 -6.44 -10.84
CA ALA A 10 -7.07 -5.62 -11.48
C ALA A 10 -5.88 -5.37 -10.53
N PHE A 11 -6.13 -5.20 -9.23
CA PHE A 11 -5.10 -5.16 -8.19
C PHE A 11 -4.25 -6.43 -8.18
N GLY A 12 -4.89 -7.60 -8.26
CA GLY A 12 -4.26 -8.90 -8.24
C GLY A 12 -3.25 -9.13 -9.38
N ARG A 13 -3.44 -8.46 -10.52
CA ARG A 13 -2.56 -8.53 -11.68
C ARG A 13 -1.34 -7.60 -11.57
N LEU A 14 -1.33 -6.64 -10.64
CA LEU A 14 -0.22 -5.69 -10.52
C LEU A 14 1.05 -6.40 -10.03
N ARG A 15 2.20 -5.95 -10.54
CA ARG A 15 3.54 -6.34 -10.10
C ARG A 15 4.40 -5.10 -9.97
N LEU A 16 5.35 -5.11 -9.05
CA LEU A 16 6.30 -4.00 -8.89
C LEU A 16 7.18 -3.88 -10.15
N ALA A 17 7.45 -5.00 -10.81
CA ALA A 17 8.13 -5.06 -12.12
C ALA A 17 7.41 -4.29 -13.24
N HIS A 18 6.14 -3.92 -13.07
CA HIS A 18 5.46 -3.03 -14.02
C HIS A 18 5.93 -1.57 -13.92
N PHE A 19 6.61 -1.19 -12.84
CA PHE A 19 6.96 0.19 -12.52
C PHE A 19 8.46 0.42 -12.32
N VAL A 20 9.21 -0.62 -11.95
CA VAL A 20 10.61 -0.54 -11.56
C VAL A 20 11.45 -1.47 -12.44
N ALA A 21 12.68 -1.05 -12.77
CA ALA A 21 13.60 -1.82 -13.59
C ALA A 21 14.05 -3.10 -12.89
N ALA A 22 14.33 -4.15 -13.65
CA ALA A 22 14.66 -5.46 -13.09
C ALA A 22 15.90 -5.48 -12.20
N GLU A 23 16.87 -4.60 -12.46
CA GLU A 23 18.08 -4.44 -11.64
C GLU A 23 17.82 -3.84 -10.25
N ASP A 24 16.71 -3.12 -10.08
CA ASP A 24 16.30 -2.49 -8.83
C ASP A 24 15.27 -3.33 -8.05
N LEU A 25 15.01 -4.57 -8.50
CA LEU A 25 14.04 -5.49 -7.91
C LEU A 25 14.72 -6.61 -7.12
N GLU A 26 14.24 -6.81 -5.91
CA GLU A 26 14.55 -7.94 -5.06
C GLU A 26 13.37 -8.91 -5.00
N GLN A 27 13.65 -10.21 -4.98
CA GLN A 27 12.65 -11.26 -4.84
C GLN A 27 12.51 -11.67 -3.38
N LEU A 28 11.35 -11.40 -2.79
CA LEU A 28 11.02 -11.78 -1.43
C LEU A 28 10.49 -13.21 -1.38
N ARG A 29 11.01 -14.01 -0.44
CA ARG A 29 10.60 -15.41 -0.24
C ARG A 29 10.41 -15.71 1.24
N GLY A 30 9.30 -16.35 1.58
CA GLY A 30 9.06 -16.85 2.94
C GLY A 30 8.89 -15.73 3.97
N TRP A 31 8.33 -14.60 3.56
CA TRP A 31 8.08 -13.47 4.46
C TRP A 31 6.85 -13.74 5.32
N GLU A 32 6.98 -13.70 6.64
CA GLU A 32 5.86 -13.93 7.55
C GLU A 32 5.23 -12.60 7.98
N TYR A 33 3.96 -12.41 7.63
CA TYR A 33 3.20 -11.20 7.91
C TYR A 33 1.70 -11.50 7.97
N LEU A 34 0.95 -10.86 8.88
CA LEU A 34 -0.47 -11.13 9.12
C LEU A 34 -0.78 -12.63 9.27
N ASP A 35 0.06 -13.34 10.02
CA ASP A 35 -0.03 -14.80 10.26
C ASP A 35 -0.03 -15.65 8.98
N ARG A 36 0.55 -15.13 7.90
CA ARG A 36 0.61 -15.76 6.57
C ARG A 36 2.03 -15.73 6.02
N CYS A 37 2.31 -16.63 5.09
CA CYS A 37 3.55 -16.67 4.33
C CYS A 37 3.38 -15.96 2.98
N TRP A 38 4.29 -15.04 2.69
CA TRP A 38 4.26 -14.19 1.51
C TRP A 38 5.51 -14.41 0.63
N VAL A 39 5.30 -14.15 -0.65
CA VAL A 39 6.34 -14.06 -1.68
C VAL A 39 6.08 -12.82 -2.52
N GLY A 40 7.07 -12.30 -3.23
CA GLY A 40 6.82 -11.17 -4.11
C GLY A 40 8.06 -10.38 -4.49
N GLU A 41 7.83 -9.11 -4.80
CA GLU A 41 8.83 -8.20 -5.34
C GLU A 41 9.02 -7.02 -4.39
N ALA A 42 10.25 -6.54 -4.27
CA ALA A 42 10.58 -5.36 -3.47
C ALA A 42 11.59 -4.46 -4.17
N SER A 43 11.53 -3.17 -3.86
CA SER A 43 12.57 -2.19 -4.14
C SER A 43 12.68 -1.29 -2.91
N GLY A 44 13.69 -1.52 -2.07
CA GLY A 44 13.74 -0.97 -0.72
C GLY A 44 12.51 -1.38 0.11
N PHE A 45 11.79 -0.39 0.64
CA PHE A 45 10.56 -0.61 1.43
C PHE A 45 9.27 -0.65 0.60
N THR A 46 9.36 -0.51 -0.72
CA THR A 46 8.23 -0.62 -1.64
C THR A 46 8.06 -2.09 -2.05
N GLN A 47 6.92 -2.72 -1.78
CA GLN A 47 6.72 -4.18 -1.89
C GLN A 47 5.37 -4.58 -2.48
N TRP A 48 5.37 -5.52 -3.42
CA TRP A 48 4.18 -6.15 -4.01
C TRP A 48 4.21 -7.62 -3.62
N LEU A 49 3.31 -8.01 -2.74
CA LEU A 49 3.29 -9.32 -2.12
C LEU A 49 2.08 -10.13 -2.57
N CYS A 50 2.35 -11.40 -2.87
CA CYS A 50 1.38 -12.45 -3.10
C CYS A 50 1.42 -13.42 -1.92
N LEU A 51 0.32 -14.13 -1.68
CA LEU A 51 0.35 -15.26 -0.75
C LEU A 51 1.18 -16.39 -1.35
N LYS A 52 1.94 -17.10 -0.51
CA LYS A 52 2.73 -18.25 -0.97
C LYS A 52 1.85 -19.35 -1.59
N SER A 53 0.60 -19.48 -1.14
CA SER A 53 -0.40 -20.41 -1.67
C SER A 53 -0.99 -19.98 -3.02
N ASP A 54 -0.92 -18.68 -3.35
CA ASP A 54 -1.46 -18.08 -4.57
C ASP A 54 -0.49 -17.01 -5.11
N PRO A 55 0.69 -17.42 -5.62
CA PRO A 55 1.76 -16.50 -6.01
C PRO A 55 1.43 -15.69 -7.28
N GLU A 56 0.37 -16.07 -7.99
CA GLU A 56 -0.08 -15.40 -9.21
C GLU A 56 -0.96 -14.18 -8.94
N VAL A 57 -1.34 -13.94 -7.68
CA VAL A 57 -2.22 -12.83 -7.35
C VAL A 57 -1.66 -11.95 -6.25
N THR A 58 -1.44 -10.67 -6.56
CA THR A 58 -1.03 -9.67 -5.57
C THR A 58 -2.13 -9.45 -4.56
N ARG A 59 -1.79 -9.55 -3.28
CA ARG A 59 -2.71 -9.38 -2.15
C ARG A 59 -2.25 -8.31 -1.17
N SER A 60 -1.04 -7.77 -1.30
CA SER A 60 -0.61 -6.64 -0.48
C SER A 60 0.36 -5.77 -1.26
N VAL A 61 0.18 -4.47 -1.14
CA VAL A 61 1.09 -3.46 -1.68
C VAL A 61 1.52 -2.54 -0.55
N ALA A 62 2.81 -2.25 -0.52
CA ALA A 62 3.46 -1.29 0.35
C ALA A 62 4.23 -0.30 -0.51
N ILE A 63 4.06 1.00 -0.29
CA ILE A 63 4.77 2.05 -1.04
C ILE A 63 5.47 2.99 -0.06
N ASP A 64 6.79 3.07 -0.22
CA ASP A 64 7.61 4.12 0.38
C ASP A 64 7.64 5.33 -0.54
N LEU A 65 6.99 6.41 -0.10
CA LEU A 65 6.81 7.64 -0.87
C LEU A 65 8.07 8.52 -0.92
N VAL A 66 9.15 8.12 -0.24
CA VAL A 66 10.42 8.86 -0.25
C VAL A 66 11.56 8.08 -0.93
N ALA A 67 11.32 6.83 -1.31
CA ALA A 67 12.37 5.94 -1.84
C ALA A 67 12.52 5.96 -3.37
N LEU A 68 11.45 6.22 -4.12
CA LEU A 68 11.44 6.12 -5.58
C LEU A 68 11.29 7.50 -6.25
N PRO A 69 11.70 7.64 -7.53
CA PRO A 69 11.47 8.87 -8.28
C PRO A 69 9.99 9.26 -8.32
N GLU A 70 9.70 10.56 -8.19
CA GLU A 70 8.34 11.09 -8.16
C GLU A 70 7.46 10.63 -9.33
N PRO A 71 7.92 10.58 -10.60
CA PRO A 71 7.09 10.07 -11.70
C PRO A 71 6.69 8.60 -11.53
N THR A 72 7.58 7.77 -10.98
CA THR A 72 7.32 6.36 -10.71
C THR A 72 6.28 6.21 -9.60
N LEU A 73 6.43 6.97 -8.51
CA LEU A 73 5.47 6.98 -7.41
C LEU A 73 4.08 7.45 -7.86
N GLN A 74 4.01 8.52 -8.66
CA GLN A 74 2.75 9.02 -9.18
C GLN A 74 2.05 7.96 -10.05
N ASN A 75 2.80 7.28 -10.94
CA ASN A 75 2.25 6.21 -11.76
C ASN A 75 1.69 5.04 -10.91
N MET A 76 2.39 4.64 -9.84
CA MET A 76 1.89 3.61 -8.91
C MET A 76 0.59 4.04 -8.22
N ILE A 77 0.54 5.26 -7.70
CA ILE A 77 -0.61 5.81 -6.98
C ILE A 77 -1.82 5.95 -7.90
N ASP A 78 -1.61 6.47 -9.12
CA ASP A 78 -2.66 6.62 -10.14
C ASP A 78 -3.21 5.25 -10.54
N THR A 79 -2.34 4.26 -10.70
CA THR A 79 -2.75 2.88 -11.00
C THR A 79 -3.61 2.30 -9.88
N LEU A 80 -3.28 2.57 -8.61
CA LEU A 80 -4.07 2.14 -7.46
C LEU A 80 -5.36 2.95 -7.27
N ARG A 81 -5.55 4.05 -8.02
CA ARG A 81 -6.68 4.97 -7.91
C ARG A 81 -6.86 5.51 -6.49
N LEU A 82 -5.73 5.87 -5.87
CA LEU A 82 -5.71 6.46 -4.54
C LEU A 82 -5.37 7.95 -4.65
N PRO A 83 -6.16 8.86 -4.04
CA PRO A 83 -5.85 10.29 -4.01
C PRO A 83 -4.78 10.60 -2.94
N LEU A 84 -3.66 9.89 -2.96
CA LEU A 84 -2.55 10.04 -2.02
C LEU A 84 -1.38 10.76 -2.68
N ARG A 85 -0.57 11.44 -1.87
CA ARG A 85 0.74 11.99 -2.27
C ARG A 85 1.63 12.11 -1.05
N ALA A 86 2.94 12.16 -1.27
CA ALA A 86 3.90 12.45 -0.20
C ALA A 86 3.54 13.78 0.49
N GLY A 87 3.78 13.86 1.80
CA GLY A 87 3.60 15.11 2.53
C GLY A 87 2.20 15.38 3.09
N LEU A 88 1.19 14.55 2.78
CA LEU A 88 -0.15 14.77 3.33
C LEU A 88 -0.15 14.62 4.86
N ASP A 89 -0.72 15.58 5.57
CA ASP A 89 -0.90 15.50 7.01
C ASP A 89 -2.10 14.60 7.39
N GLN A 90 -2.26 14.34 8.69
CA GLN A 90 -3.34 13.50 9.21
C GLN A 90 -4.74 14.05 8.88
N GLN A 91 -4.92 15.38 8.94
CA GLN A 91 -6.22 16.00 8.69
C GLN A 91 -6.60 15.92 7.22
N GLN A 92 -5.65 16.11 6.32
CA GLN A 92 -5.84 15.96 4.88
C GLN A 92 -6.22 14.52 4.54
N ILE A 93 -5.54 13.52 5.11
CA ILE A 93 -5.86 12.10 4.89
C ILE A 93 -7.26 11.77 5.43
N THR A 94 -7.60 12.22 6.64
CA THR A 94 -8.94 12.02 7.21
C THR A 94 -10.03 12.74 6.40
N THR A 95 -9.73 13.87 5.77
CA THR A 95 -10.68 14.56 4.87
C THR A 95 -10.98 13.73 3.63
N ILE A 96 -9.99 12.97 3.14
CA ILE A 96 -10.11 12.12 1.95
C ILE A 96 -10.88 10.83 2.25
N PHE A 97 -10.52 10.14 3.35
CA PHE A 97 -11.00 8.78 3.62
C PHE A 97 -12.03 8.69 4.76
N GLY A 98 -12.33 9.80 5.44
CA GLY A 98 -13.13 9.83 6.67
C GLY A 98 -12.33 9.46 7.91
N GLU A 99 -13.01 9.08 8.99
CA GLU A 99 -12.35 8.70 10.24
C GLU A 99 -11.63 7.35 10.13
N PRO A 100 -10.39 7.22 10.65
CA PRO A 100 -9.70 5.95 10.66
C PRO A 100 -10.34 4.98 11.65
N ILE A 101 -10.44 3.70 11.25
CA ILE A 101 -10.93 2.61 12.10
C ILE A 101 -9.90 2.21 13.18
N LYS A 102 -8.63 2.54 12.97
CA LYS A 102 -7.54 2.29 13.92
C LYS A 102 -6.46 3.34 13.79
N ARG A 103 -5.81 3.68 14.90
CA ARG A 103 -4.59 4.50 14.93
C ARG A 103 -3.51 3.72 15.67
N GLN A 104 -2.35 3.57 15.05
CA GLN A 104 -1.23 2.82 15.60
C GLN A 104 0.00 3.72 15.70
N ARG A 105 0.72 3.62 16.82
CA ARG A 105 1.97 4.35 17.06
C ARG A 105 3.00 3.38 17.61
N PHE A 106 3.96 3.01 16.78
CA PHE A 106 5.05 2.10 17.15
C PHE A 106 6.32 2.85 17.55
N VAL A 107 6.52 4.05 16.99
CA VAL A 107 7.63 4.97 17.32
C VAL A 107 7.07 6.38 17.51
N ARG A 108 7.85 7.27 18.15
CA ARG A 108 7.33 8.58 18.60
C ARG A 108 7.01 9.55 17.47
N ASP A 109 7.77 9.50 16.40
CA ASP A 109 7.78 10.49 15.31
C ASP A 109 6.75 10.23 14.20
N ARG A 110 6.05 9.09 14.24
CA ARG A 110 5.06 8.73 13.22
C ARG A 110 3.84 8.03 13.79
N VAL A 111 2.74 8.10 13.05
CA VAL A 111 1.49 7.40 13.36
C VAL A 111 0.95 6.77 12.08
N THR A 112 0.43 5.55 12.20
CA THR A 112 -0.28 4.88 11.12
C THR A 112 -1.79 5.01 11.35
N LEU A 113 -2.48 5.62 10.38
CA LEU A 113 -3.94 5.71 10.33
C LEU A 113 -4.46 4.59 9.43
N VAL A 114 -5.40 3.78 9.92
CA VAL A 114 -5.96 2.65 9.16
C VAL A 114 -7.39 2.97 8.77
N PHE A 115 -7.72 2.77 7.50
CA PHE A 115 -9.03 3.02 6.91
C PHE A 115 -9.57 1.76 6.23
N ARG A 116 -10.89 1.68 6.10
CA ARG A 116 -11.55 0.75 5.18
C ARG A 116 -12.09 1.55 4.01
N ILE A 117 -11.63 1.24 2.80
CA ILE A 117 -12.00 1.95 1.56
C ILE A 117 -12.56 0.97 0.54
N GLY A 118 -13.23 1.47 -0.50
CA GLY A 118 -13.81 0.64 -1.55
C GLY A 118 -15.13 -0.02 -1.10
N PRO A 119 -16.30 0.44 -1.57
CA PRO A 119 -17.57 -0.12 -1.12
C PRO A 119 -17.88 -1.51 -1.71
N THR A 120 -17.42 -1.78 -2.94
CA THR A 120 -17.67 -3.05 -3.65
C THR A 120 -16.53 -4.04 -3.43
N ASP A 121 -15.30 -3.57 -3.65
CA ASP A 121 -14.06 -4.31 -3.48
C ASP A 121 -13.30 -3.70 -2.30
N PRO A 122 -13.61 -4.08 -1.05
CA PRO A 122 -13.05 -3.43 0.12
C PRO A 122 -11.56 -3.68 0.30
N TYR A 123 -10.85 -2.64 0.73
CA TYR A 123 -9.44 -2.67 1.13
C TYR A 123 -9.26 -2.14 2.54
N GLU A 124 -8.25 -2.65 3.21
CA GLU A 124 -7.64 -1.96 4.35
C GLU A 124 -6.46 -1.12 3.85
N LEU A 125 -6.48 0.16 4.19
CA LEU A 125 -5.47 1.15 3.81
C LEU A 125 -4.79 1.67 5.08
N GLY A 126 -3.51 1.39 5.26
CA GLY A 126 -2.69 1.93 6.34
C GLY A 126 -1.79 3.07 5.86
N CYS A 127 -2.03 4.29 6.33
CA CYS A 127 -1.25 5.50 5.98
C CYS A 127 -0.32 5.89 7.14
N THR A 128 0.99 5.82 6.94
CA THR A 128 2.00 6.19 7.95
C THR A 128 2.47 7.63 7.75
N VAL A 129 2.13 8.48 8.71
CA VAL A 129 2.37 9.92 8.71
C VAL A 129 3.47 10.26 9.71
N HIS A 130 4.57 10.81 9.22
CA HIS A 130 5.63 11.41 10.02
C HIS A 130 5.22 12.82 10.48
N GLN A 131 5.61 13.21 11.70
CA GLN A 131 5.22 14.49 12.30
C GLN A 131 5.66 15.72 11.49
N GLU A 132 6.85 15.67 10.90
CA GLU A 132 7.42 16.80 10.16
C GLU A 132 7.28 16.67 8.63
N GLN A 133 7.17 15.44 8.13
CA GLN A 133 7.22 15.17 6.68
C GLN A 133 5.86 14.76 6.11
N GLY A 134 4.82 14.64 6.94
CA GLY A 134 3.52 14.15 6.50
C GLY A 134 3.57 12.66 6.09
N LEU A 135 2.72 12.27 5.14
CA LEU A 135 2.63 10.92 4.63
C LEU A 135 3.94 10.51 3.95
N ILE A 136 4.58 9.47 4.49
CA ILE A 136 5.85 8.92 3.99
C ILE A 136 5.71 7.49 3.47
N TYR A 137 4.65 6.78 3.87
CA TYR A 137 4.49 5.37 3.53
C TYR A 137 3.03 4.97 3.62
N PHE A 138 2.58 4.08 2.73
CA PHE A 138 1.27 3.44 2.89
C PHE A 138 1.27 1.97 2.52
N THR A 139 0.29 1.25 3.07
CA THR A 139 0.00 -0.14 2.74
C THR A 139 -1.45 -0.28 2.32
N ILE A 140 -1.72 -1.16 1.37
CA ILE A 140 -3.06 -1.50 0.94
C ILE A 140 -3.16 -3.00 0.69
N HIS A 141 -4.24 -3.62 1.17
CA HIS A 141 -4.56 -5.01 0.86
C HIS A 141 -6.07 -5.23 0.78
N PRO A 142 -6.55 -6.14 -0.09
CA PRO A 142 -7.93 -6.58 -0.06
C PRO A 142 -8.34 -7.05 1.34
N THR A 143 -9.58 -6.77 1.75
CA THR A 143 -10.10 -7.21 3.06
C THR A 143 -11.52 -7.77 2.93
N PRO A 144 -11.80 -9.01 3.36
CA PRO A 144 -10.88 -9.91 4.04
C PRO A 144 -9.80 -10.44 3.09
N LEU A 145 -8.63 -10.76 3.64
CA LEU A 145 -7.65 -11.58 2.93
C LEU A 145 -8.20 -13.02 2.83
N PRO A 146 -8.00 -13.71 1.69
CA PRO A 146 -8.42 -15.10 1.55
C PRO A 146 -7.64 -15.97 2.55
N ASP A 147 -8.27 -17.03 3.05
CA ASP A 147 -7.70 -18.01 3.98
C ASP A 147 -6.46 -18.74 3.45
#